data_AF-A0A3M0YTQ2-F1
#
_entry.id   AF-A0A3M0YTQ2-F1
#
_cell.length_a   1.000
_cell.length_b   1.000
_cell.length_c   1.000
_cell.angle_alpha   90.00
_cell.angle_beta   90.00
_cell.angle_gamma   90.00
#
_symmetry.space_group_name_H-M   'P 1'
#
loop_
_entity.id
_entity.type
_entity.pdbx_description
1 polymer ?
#
loop_
_entity_poly.entity_id
_entity_poly.type
_entity_poly.pdbx_seq_one_letter_code
_entity_poly.pdbx_strand_id
1 'polypeptide(L)'
;MSKVEAYFLQQSQCVDRYAPEEKMRCVIVRNFPELGRLTALRFLEWVQNNPGGVISLPTGKTPEYFIRFVQHYLGNWDRVEVAKELEAVGLDPQKRPQMGSLTFVQMDEFYPQDPSQHNSFCNYVRHYYLEGFSLDASRALLIDCREITGRALHEIWPDGRVDLSLRTRTPRTLLEYRQQEMIRRIDEWCEEYEAKIRALGGIGFFLGGIGPDGHVAFNMRGSLHESGTRLCETNYETQAAAATDLGGIEVARNKAVITIGLGTITRNPHCTAIIMAAGEAKAK
;
A
#
# COMPACT_ATOMS: atom_id res chain seq x y z
N MET A 1 16.66 -15.36 7.49
CA MET A 1 15.37 -15.13 8.18
C MET A 1 15.59 -14.00 9.18
N SER A 2 14.65 -13.08 9.31
CA SER A 2 14.74 -11.98 10.28
C SER A 2 14.68 -12.52 11.72
N LYS A 3 15.26 -11.78 12.68
CA LYS A 3 15.19 -12.15 14.10
C LYS A 3 13.78 -11.97 14.64
N VAL A 4 13.09 -10.91 14.20
CA VAL A 4 11.69 -10.67 14.53
C VAL A 4 10.80 -11.80 14.01
N GLU A 5 10.97 -12.18 12.73
CA GLU A 5 10.22 -13.30 12.15
C GLU A 5 10.46 -14.60 12.94
N ALA A 6 11.73 -14.90 13.28
CA ALA A 6 12.08 -16.07 14.06
C ALA A 6 11.38 -16.08 15.44
N TYR A 7 11.37 -14.94 16.12
CA TYR A 7 10.73 -14.77 17.43
C TYR A 7 9.22 -15.08 17.38
N PHE A 8 8.51 -14.53 16.39
CA PHE A 8 7.07 -14.76 16.27
C PHE A 8 6.73 -16.14 15.69
N LEU A 9 7.58 -16.71 14.82
CA LEU A 9 7.40 -18.08 14.32
C LEU A 9 7.47 -19.11 15.45
N GLN A 10 8.39 -18.96 16.41
CA GLN A 10 8.49 -19.86 17.57
C GLN A 10 7.24 -19.86 18.46
N GLN A 11 6.47 -18.78 18.42
CA GLN A 11 5.22 -18.63 19.18
C GLN A 11 3.99 -18.97 18.34
N SER A 12 4.18 -19.13 17.04
CA SER A 12 3.10 -19.41 16.12
C SER A 12 2.65 -20.86 16.23
N GLN A 13 1.35 -21.07 16.07
CA GLN A 13 0.77 -22.40 15.93
C GLN A 13 0.80 -22.89 14.48
N CYS A 14 1.36 -22.10 13.55
CA CYS A 14 1.46 -22.46 12.16
C CYS A 14 2.54 -23.53 11.96
N VAL A 15 2.17 -24.65 11.37
CA VAL A 15 3.09 -25.69 10.91
C VAL A 15 3.19 -25.58 9.41
N ASP A 16 4.41 -25.71 8.88
CA ASP A 16 4.66 -25.79 7.44
C ASP A 16 3.79 -26.92 6.86
N ARG A 17 2.92 -26.57 5.90
CA ARG A 17 1.99 -27.51 5.26
C ARG A 17 2.68 -28.31 4.16
N TYR A 18 3.69 -27.72 3.52
CA TYR A 18 4.35 -28.29 2.35
C TYR A 18 5.87 -28.29 2.52
N ALA A 19 6.36 -28.65 3.70
CA ALA A 19 7.80 -28.77 3.91
C ALA A 19 8.39 -29.93 3.07
N PRO A 20 9.55 -29.75 2.41
CA PRO A 20 10.43 -28.56 2.40
C PRO A 20 10.15 -27.54 1.27
N GLU A 21 9.18 -27.76 0.40
CA GLU A 21 8.89 -26.93 -0.78
C GLU A 21 8.25 -25.57 -0.45
N GLU A 22 7.76 -25.39 0.78
CA GLU A 22 7.13 -24.16 1.25
C GLU A 22 8.11 -22.99 1.29
N LYS A 23 8.01 -22.12 0.27
CA LYS A 23 8.87 -20.93 0.12
C LYS A 23 8.37 -19.71 0.89
N MET A 24 7.07 -19.63 1.13
CA MET A 24 6.42 -18.53 1.85
C MET A 24 5.96 -19.06 3.20
N ARG A 25 6.45 -18.46 4.29
CA ARG A 25 6.07 -18.84 5.65
C ARG A 25 4.87 -18.04 6.12
N CYS A 26 4.00 -18.69 6.89
CA CYS A 26 2.89 -18.04 7.55
C CYS A 26 3.18 -17.88 9.05
N VAL A 27 2.84 -16.72 9.61
CA VAL A 27 2.87 -16.47 11.05
C VAL A 27 1.45 -16.21 11.53
N ILE A 28 0.91 -17.15 12.29
CA ILE A 28 -0.37 -17.00 12.97
C ILE A 28 -0.12 -16.35 14.34
N VAL A 29 -0.85 -15.28 14.60
CA VAL A 29 -0.89 -14.53 15.87
C VAL A 29 -2.29 -14.58 16.47
N ARG A 30 -2.45 -14.24 17.75
CA ARG A 30 -3.71 -14.49 18.48
C ARG A 30 -4.80 -13.47 18.18
N ASN A 31 -4.41 -12.26 17.78
CA ASN A 31 -5.34 -11.14 17.61
C ASN A 31 -4.75 -10.03 16.69
N PHE A 32 -5.60 -9.07 16.34
CA PHE A 32 -5.25 -7.93 15.48
C PHE A 32 -4.12 -7.04 16.06
N PRO A 33 -4.11 -6.68 17.36
CA PRO A 33 -2.98 -5.97 17.96
C PRO A 33 -1.63 -6.70 17.80
N GLU A 34 -1.58 -8.01 18.04
CA GLU A 34 -0.35 -8.79 17.87
C GLU A 34 0.13 -8.80 16.40
N LEU A 35 -0.80 -8.84 15.44
CA LEU A 35 -0.47 -8.72 14.01
C LEU A 35 0.17 -7.36 13.71
N GLY A 36 -0.39 -6.29 14.24
CA GLY A 36 0.18 -4.94 14.12
C GLY A 36 1.55 -4.83 14.80
N ARG A 37 1.72 -5.41 15.99
CA ARG A 37 3.00 -5.41 16.72
C ARG A 37 4.10 -6.14 15.96
N LEU A 38 3.80 -7.33 15.45
CA LEU A 38 4.73 -8.13 14.64
C LEU A 38 5.19 -7.33 13.42
N THR A 39 4.23 -6.81 12.64
CA THR A 39 4.54 -6.09 11.40
C THR A 39 5.29 -4.79 11.67
N ALA A 40 5.00 -4.10 12.78
CA ALA A 40 5.70 -2.90 13.20
C ALA A 40 7.16 -3.19 13.58
N LEU A 41 7.40 -4.20 14.42
CA LEU A 41 8.75 -4.61 14.81
C LEU A 41 9.57 -5.08 13.61
N ARG A 42 8.95 -5.84 12.70
CA ARG A 42 9.62 -6.33 11.50
C ARG A 42 9.99 -5.18 10.55
N PHE A 43 9.11 -4.19 10.41
CA PHE A 43 9.40 -2.97 9.66
C PHE A 43 10.56 -2.19 10.27
N LEU A 44 10.55 -1.96 11.59
CA LEU A 44 11.62 -1.22 12.28
C LEU A 44 12.97 -1.94 12.18
N GLU A 45 12.99 -3.26 12.29
CA GLU A 45 14.20 -4.08 12.07
C GLU A 45 14.70 -3.94 10.62
N TRP A 46 13.80 -3.93 9.65
CA TRP A 46 14.17 -3.70 8.25
C TRP A 46 14.77 -2.30 8.05
N VAL A 47 14.16 -1.25 8.63
CA VAL A 47 14.66 0.14 8.51
C VAL A 47 16.03 0.29 9.16
N GLN A 48 16.30 -0.35 10.31
CA GLN A 48 17.63 -0.36 10.92
C GLN A 48 18.71 -0.89 9.97
N ASN A 49 18.36 -1.84 9.11
CA ASN A 49 19.31 -2.48 8.20
C ASN A 49 19.33 -1.84 6.80
N ASN A 50 18.35 -0.99 6.48
CA ASN A 50 18.17 -0.40 5.15
C ASN A 50 17.89 1.12 5.23
N PRO A 51 18.82 1.92 5.80
CA PRO A 51 18.69 3.38 5.71
C PRO A 51 18.65 3.80 4.23
N GLY A 52 17.81 4.77 3.88
CA GLY A 52 17.62 5.14 2.48
C GLY A 52 16.63 4.27 1.70
N GLY A 53 16.09 3.21 2.30
CA GLY A 53 15.29 2.21 1.62
C GLY A 53 13.95 2.72 1.06
N VAL A 54 13.45 2.01 0.04
CA VAL A 54 12.15 2.30 -0.59
C VAL A 54 11.07 1.44 0.06
N ILE A 55 9.99 2.08 0.53
CA ILE A 55 8.91 1.42 1.26
C ILE A 55 7.56 1.68 0.59
N SER A 56 6.65 0.71 0.69
CA SER A 56 5.24 0.88 0.33
C SER A 56 4.37 0.23 1.40
N LEU A 57 3.46 1.01 1.99
CA LEU A 57 2.66 0.64 3.15
C LEU A 57 1.17 0.79 2.84
N PRO A 58 0.29 -0.06 3.38
CA PRO A 58 -1.10 -0.14 2.94
C PRO A 58 -1.95 0.95 3.60
N THR A 59 -3.13 1.21 3.05
CA THR A 59 -4.11 2.12 3.66
C THR A 59 -5.27 1.34 4.29
N GLY A 60 -6.21 2.06 4.91
CA GLY A 60 -7.42 1.48 5.49
C GLY A 60 -7.28 1.08 6.96
N LYS A 61 -8.17 0.19 7.43
CA LYS A 61 -8.30 -0.19 8.84
C LYS A 61 -7.31 -1.27 9.29
N THR A 62 -6.95 -2.20 8.40
CA THR A 62 -6.03 -3.30 8.71
C THR A 62 -4.67 -2.83 9.26
N PRO A 63 -4.00 -1.80 8.72
CA PRO A 63 -2.73 -1.33 9.26
C PRO A 63 -2.82 -0.46 10.52
N GLU A 64 -3.99 -0.23 11.10
CA GLU A 64 -4.14 0.72 12.22
C GLU A 64 -3.25 0.36 13.42
N TYR A 65 -3.22 -0.92 13.83
CA TYR A 65 -2.33 -1.36 14.90
C TYR A 65 -0.85 -1.29 14.49
N PHE A 66 -0.52 -1.59 13.23
CA PHE A 66 0.83 -1.42 12.71
C PHE A 66 1.31 0.03 12.90
N ILE A 67 0.51 1.00 12.46
CA ILE A 67 0.81 2.43 12.58
C ILE A 67 1.00 2.83 14.05
N ARG A 68 0.06 2.43 14.91
CA ARG A 68 0.12 2.73 16.35
C ARG A 68 1.37 2.15 17.01
N PHE A 69 1.76 0.91 16.68
CA PHE A 69 2.95 0.30 17.26
C PHE A 69 4.24 0.93 16.73
N VAL A 70 4.33 1.27 15.45
CA VAL A 70 5.48 2.01 14.91
C VAL A 70 5.64 3.35 15.62
N GLN A 71 4.56 4.12 15.76
CA GLN A 71 4.56 5.39 16.49
C GLN A 71 4.92 5.21 17.96
N HIS A 72 4.38 4.18 18.61
CA HIS A 72 4.68 3.86 20.00
C HIS A 72 6.19 3.60 20.19
N TYR A 73 6.78 2.73 19.38
CA TYR A 73 8.20 2.41 19.49
C TYR A 73 9.08 3.61 19.16
N LEU A 74 8.79 4.36 18.08
CA LEU A 74 9.55 5.55 17.71
C LEU A 74 9.46 6.68 18.75
N GLY A 75 8.28 6.88 19.35
CA GLY A 75 8.04 7.92 20.35
C GLY A 75 8.58 7.59 21.74
N ASN A 76 8.78 6.30 22.04
CA ASN A 76 9.25 5.82 23.34
C ASN A 76 10.61 5.09 23.25
N TRP A 77 11.38 5.32 22.17
CA TRP A 77 12.61 4.58 21.86
C TRP A 77 13.64 4.60 23.01
N ASP A 78 13.72 5.71 23.73
CA ASP A 78 14.69 5.93 24.81
C ASP A 78 14.21 5.40 26.18
N ARG A 79 13.03 4.75 26.24
CA ARG A 79 12.49 4.15 27.47
C ARG A 79 13.10 2.76 27.71
N VAL A 80 13.42 2.46 28.96
CA VAL A 80 14.03 1.18 29.36
C VAL A 80 13.12 -0.01 29.05
N GLU A 81 11.81 0.16 29.21
CA GLU A 81 10.81 -0.89 28.94
C GLU A 81 10.77 -1.23 27.44
N VAL A 82 10.80 -0.21 26.58
CA VAL A 82 10.83 -0.37 25.12
C VAL A 82 12.14 -0.99 24.67
N ALA A 83 13.29 -0.53 25.21
CA ALA A 83 14.58 -1.12 24.88
C ALA A 83 14.60 -2.64 25.15
N LYS A 84 14.07 -3.08 26.29
CA LYS A 84 13.95 -4.51 26.63
C LYS A 84 13.06 -5.28 25.65
N GLU A 85 11.94 -4.69 25.22
CA GLU A 85 11.07 -5.31 24.21
C GLU A 85 11.78 -5.47 22.86
N LEU A 86 12.50 -4.44 22.41
CA LEU A 86 13.24 -4.44 21.16
C LEU A 86 14.35 -5.51 21.17
N GLU A 87 15.13 -5.57 22.25
CA GLU A 87 16.19 -6.57 22.43
C GLU A 87 15.62 -8.00 22.43
N ALA A 88 14.47 -8.22 23.09
CA ALA A 88 13.84 -9.54 23.17
C ALA A 88 13.44 -10.11 21.79
N VAL A 89 13.15 -9.23 20.82
CA VAL A 89 12.84 -9.63 19.44
C VAL A 89 14.02 -9.46 18.47
N GLY A 90 15.19 -9.07 18.99
CA GLY A 90 16.44 -9.01 18.24
C GLY A 90 16.75 -7.69 17.54
N LEU A 91 15.99 -6.61 17.78
CA LEU A 91 16.35 -5.26 17.35
C LEU A 91 17.43 -4.67 18.27
N ASP A 92 18.23 -3.76 17.71
CA ASP A 92 19.25 -3.02 18.47
C ASP A 92 18.66 -1.69 19.01
N PRO A 93 18.38 -1.55 20.31
CA PRO A 93 17.82 -0.31 20.85
C PRO A 93 18.79 0.88 20.76
N GLN A 94 20.10 0.65 20.58
CA GLN A 94 21.07 1.73 20.42
C GLN A 94 21.03 2.33 19.00
N LYS A 95 20.45 1.61 18.03
CA LYS A 95 20.38 2.03 16.63
C LYS A 95 18.98 2.54 16.27
N ARG A 96 18.72 3.83 16.47
CA ARG A 96 17.40 4.41 16.11
C ARG A 96 17.14 4.31 14.57
N PRO A 97 15.95 3.87 14.12
CA PRO A 97 15.59 3.81 12.71
C PRO A 97 15.62 5.18 12.03
N GLN A 98 16.27 5.29 10.86
CA GLN A 98 16.39 6.54 10.11
C GLN A 98 15.15 6.79 9.23
N MET A 99 14.01 7.09 9.85
CA MET A 99 12.72 7.23 9.16
C MET A 99 12.72 8.28 8.05
N GLY A 100 13.28 9.47 8.30
CA GLY A 100 13.38 10.55 7.30
C GLY A 100 14.28 10.23 6.10
N SER A 101 15.08 9.16 6.17
CA SER A 101 15.88 8.70 5.03
C SER A 101 15.08 7.82 4.06
N LEU A 102 13.89 7.38 4.41
CA LEU A 102 13.12 6.45 3.57
C LEU A 102 12.46 7.17 2.40
N THR A 103 12.29 6.45 1.29
CA THR A 103 11.51 6.89 0.14
C THR A 103 10.18 6.15 0.14
N PHE A 104 9.06 6.88 0.18
CA PHE A 104 7.72 6.28 0.26
C PHE A 104 7.10 6.15 -1.14
N VAL A 105 6.50 5.00 -1.45
CA VAL A 105 5.76 4.75 -2.69
C VAL A 105 4.32 4.40 -2.34
N GLN A 106 3.39 5.28 -2.71
CA GLN A 106 1.95 5.02 -2.58
C GLN A 106 1.52 3.90 -3.55
N MET A 107 0.79 2.91 -3.05
CA MET A 107 0.40 1.75 -3.86
C MET A 107 -0.86 1.96 -4.69
N ASP A 108 -1.79 2.80 -4.24
CA ASP A 108 -3.05 3.05 -4.94
C ASP A 108 -3.77 4.34 -4.49
N GLU A 109 -4.69 4.80 -5.36
CA GLU A 109 -5.62 5.89 -5.10
C GLU A 109 -6.87 5.74 -5.98
N PHE A 110 -8.05 6.04 -5.43
CA PHE A 110 -9.27 6.09 -6.23
C PHE A 110 -9.19 7.23 -7.25
N TYR A 111 -9.79 7.05 -8.42
CA TYR A 111 -9.80 8.08 -9.46
C TYR A 111 -11.20 8.28 -10.06
N PRO A 112 -11.66 9.53 -10.22
CA PRO A 112 -11.05 10.77 -9.74
C PRO A 112 -11.24 10.95 -8.23
N GLN A 113 -10.22 11.36 -7.48
CA GLN A 113 -10.33 11.63 -6.04
C GLN A 113 -9.61 12.93 -5.66
N ASP A 114 -10.29 13.79 -4.90
CA ASP A 114 -9.63 14.99 -4.36
C ASP A 114 -8.76 14.58 -3.16
N PRO A 115 -7.44 14.81 -3.21
CA PRO A 115 -6.51 14.39 -2.17
C PRO A 115 -6.58 15.22 -0.88
N SER A 116 -7.42 16.26 -0.84
CA SER A 116 -7.76 16.98 0.40
C SER A 116 -8.87 16.29 1.20
N GLN A 117 -9.63 15.36 0.58
CA GLN A 117 -10.72 14.66 1.27
C GLN A 117 -10.19 13.56 2.18
N HIS A 118 -10.87 13.33 3.30
CA HIS A 118 -10.48 12.33 4.31
C HIS A 118 -10.49 10.88 3.80
N ASN A 119 -11.24 10.61 2.72
CA ASN A 119 -11.34 9.29 2.10
C ASN A 119 -10.33 9.09 0.94
N SER A 120 -9.45 10.06 0.70
CA SER A 120 -8.31 9.90 -0.21
C SER A 120 -7.20 9.11 0.47
N PHE A 121 -6.62 8.16 -0.28
CA PHE A 121 -5.44 7.43 0.18
C PHE A 121 -4.20 8.31 0.20
N CYS A 122 -4.09 9.30 -0.68
CA CYS A 122 -3.06 10.32 -0.66
C CYS A 122 -3.15 11.16 0.63
N ASN A 123 -4.36 11.54 1.05
CA ASN A 123 -4.58 12.20 2.34
C ASN A 123 -4.17 11.32 3.52
N TYR A 124 -4.61 10.05 3.51
CA TYR A 124 -4.24 9.06 4.52
C TYR A 124 -2.73 8.91 4.64
N VAL A 125 -2.01 8.76 3.53
CA VAL A 125 -0.55 8.60 3.51
C VAL A 125 0.15 9.82 4.08
N ARG A 126 -0.28 11.04 3.70
CA ARG A 126 0.30 12.28 4.24
C ARG A 126 0.17 12.33 5.77
N HIS A 127 -1.02 12.04 6.29
CA HIS A 127 -1.27 12.16 7.72
C HIS A 127 -0.68 11.01 8.55
N TYR A 128 -0.96 9.77 8.19
CA TYR A 128 -0.59 8.62 9.03
C TYR A 128 0.84 8.15 8.82
N TYR A 129 1.41 8.34 7.63
CA TYR A 129 2.77 7.90 7.32
C TYR A 129 3.76 9.05 7.26
N LEU A 130 3.55 10.08 6.44
CA LEU A 130 4.54 11.15 6.30
C LEU A 130 4.68 11.94 7.60
N GLU A 131 3.58 12.50 8.10
CA GLU A 131 3.55 13.18 9.41
C GLU A 131 3.76 12.16 10.54
N GLY A 132 2.94 11.09 10.55
CA GLY A 132 2.91 10.12 11.64
C GLY A 132 4.22 9.37 11.90
N PHE A 133 5.04 9.10 10.89
CA PHE A 133 6.36 8.46 11.04
C PHE A 133 7.53 9.44 10.85
N SER A 134 7.23 10.74 10.64
CA SER A 134 8.24 11.76 10.34
C SER A 134 9.11 11.39 9.13
N LEU A 135 8.46 10.95 8.04
CA LEU A 135 9.12 10.71 6.75
C LEU A 135 9.33 12.04 6.02
N ASP A 136 10.37 12.12 5.19
CA ASP A 136 10.61 13.28 4.34
C ASP A 136 9.61 13.29 3.18
N ALA A 137 8.69 14.26 3.19
CA ALA A 137 7.67 14.40 2.16
C ALA A 137 8.25 14.64 0.75
N SER A 138 9.46 15.22 0.63
CA SER A 138 10.12 15.41 -0.67
C SER A 138 10.58 14.08 -1.30
N ARG A 139 10.63 13.01 -0.50
CA ARG A 139 11.00 11.66 -0.91
C ARG A 139 9.78 10.75 -1.07
N ALA A 140 8.57 11.31 -1.06
CA ALA A 140 7.34 10.55 -1.27
C ALA A 140 6.90 10.61 -2.73
N LEU A 141 6.67 9.44 -3.33
CA LEU A 141 5.97 9.29 -4.60
C LEU A 141 4.48 9.07 -4.29
N LEU A 142 3.69 10.13 -4.39
CA LEU A 142 2.24 10.08 -4.14
C LEU A 142 1.45 10.03 -5.45
N ILE A 143 0.27 9.43 -5.41
CA ILE A 143 -0.70 9.42 -6.50
C ILE A 143 -1.66 10.60 -6.25
N ASP A 144 -1.23 11.82 -6.59
CA ASP A 144 -2.07 13.03 -6.45
C ASP A 144 -2.85 13.28 -7.74
N CYS A 145 -4.16 12.98 -7.71
CA CYS A 145 -5.03 13.11 -8.89
C CYS A 145 -5.03 14.54 -9.48
N ARG A 146 -4.81 15.60 -8.67
CA ARG A 146 -4.81 16.99 -9.18
C ARG A 146 -3.55 17.29 -9.98
N GLU A 147 -2.41 16.73 -9.55
CA GLU A 147 -1.14 16.86 -10.28
C GLU A 147 -1.18 16.09 -11.60
N ILE A 148 -1.84 14.93 -11.63
CA ILE A 148 -2.02 14.13 -12.85
C ILE A 148 -2.84 14.90 -13.88
N THR A 149 -3.95 15.51 -13.46
CA THR A 149 -4.89 16.14 -14.39
C THR A 149 -4.52 17.57 -14.79
N GLY A 150 -3.84 18.33 -13.93
CA GLY A 150 -3.55 19.76 -14.15
C GLY A 150 -4.81 20.64 -14.29
N ARG A 151 -5.99 20.08 -14.00
CA ARG A 151 -7.32 20.69 -14.16
C ARG A 151 -8.24 20.18 -13.05
N ALA A 152 -9.32 20.91 -12.79
CA ALA A 152 -10.31 20.46 -11.82
C ALA A 152 -10.97 19.15 -12.29
N LEU A 153 -10.99 18.14 -11.41
CA LEU A 153 -11.46 16.80 -11.75
C LEU A 153 -12.90 16.78 -12.29
N HIS A 154 -13.77 17.65 -11.76
CA HIS A 154 -15.17 17.77 -12.17
C HIS A 154 -15.35 18.34 -13.60
N GLU A 155 -14.35 19.03 -14.16
CA GLU A 155 -14.41 19.49 -15.55
C GLU A 155 -14.25 18.32 -16.54
N ILE A 156 -13.55 17.26 -16.13
CA ILE A 156 -13.29 16.08 -16.94
C ILE A 156 -14.29 14.96 -16.62
N TRP A 157 -14.66 14.83 -15.35
CA TRP A 157 -15.56 13.78 -14.84
C TRP A 157 -16.72 14.42 -14.05
N PRO A 158 -17.69 15.06 -14.72
CA PRO A 158 -18.77 15.79 -14.05
C PRO A 158 -19.64 14.93 -13.12
N ASP A 159 -19.84 13.67 -13.47
CA ASP A 159 -20.57 12.65 -12.70
C ASP A 159 -19.64 11.74 -11.88
N GLY A 160 -18.33 12.01 -11.90
CA GLY A 160 -17.30 11.22 -11.25
C GLY A 160 -17.05 9.85 -11.88
N ARG A 161 -17.74 9.49 -12.99
CA ARG A 161 -17.63 8.18 -13.63
C ARG A 161 -16.52 8.18 -14.68
N VAL A 162 -15.66 7.17 -14.60
CA VAL A 162 -14.58 6.95 -15.57
C VAL A 162 -14.97 5.83 -16.54
N ASP A 163 -15.29 6.17 -17.79
CA ASP A 163 -15.55 5.19 -18.85
C ASP A 163 -14.24 4.73 -19.50
N LEU A 164 -13.67 3.62 -19.02
CA LEU A 164 -12.42 3.09 -19.57
C LEU A 164 -12.57 2.52 -20.99
N SER A 165 -13.80 2.35 -21.52
CA SER A 165 -13.99 1.98 -22.92
C SER A 165 -13.45 3.06 -23.88
N LEU A 166 -13.34 4.32 -23.42
CA LEU A 166 -12.75 5.42 -24.16
C LEU A 166 -11.27 5.22 -24.49
N ARG A 167 -10.58 4.23 -23.90
CA ARG A 167 -9.23 3.85 -24.35
C ARG A 167 -9.20 3.39 -25.81
N THR A 168 -10.24 2.68 -26.25
CA THR A 168 -10.31 2.08 -27.59
C THR A 168 -11.45 2.62 -28.43
N ARG A 169 -12.52 3.11 -27.79
CA ARG A 169 -13.71 3.63 -28.46
C ARG A 169 -13.47 5.04 -29.00
N THR A 170 -14.04 5.34 -30.18
CA THR A 170 -14.04 6.70 -30.73
C THR A 170 -14.96 7.62 -29.90
N PRO A 171 -14.49 8.81 -29.47
CA PRO A 171 -15.31 9.78 -28.77
C PRO A 171 -16.37 10.39 -29.70
N ARG A 172 -17.56 10.62 -29.17
CA ARG A 172 -18.73 11.17 -29.88
C ARG A 172 -19.03 12.62 -29.52
N THR A 173 -18.49 13.09 -28.40
CA THR A 173 -18.70 14.46 -27.90
C THR A 173 -17.35 15.09 -27.54
N LEU A 174 -17.33 16.42 -27.41
CA LEU A 174 -16.13 17.13 -26.94
C LEU A 174 -15.72 16.71 -25.52
N LEU A 175 -16.69 16.37 -24.67
CA LEU A 175 -16.40 15.86 -23.33
C LEU A 175 -15.72 14.48 -23.39
N GLU A 176 -16.26 13.55 -24.19
CA GLU A 176 -15.64 12.23 -24.39
C GLU A 176 -14.22 12.35 -24.99
N TYR A 177 -13.99 13.33 -25.88
CA TYR A 177 -12.66 13.59 -26.42
C TYR A 177 -11.68 14.00 -25.30
N ARG A 178 -12.07 14.92 -24.42
CA ARG A 178 -11.25 15.35 -23.27
C ARG A 178 -11.03 14.22 -22.27
N GLN A 179 -12.04 13.39 -22.03
CA GLN A 179 -11.95 12.21 -21.16
C GLN A 179 -10.99 11.17 -21.72
N GLN A 180 -11.05 10.91 -23.04
CA GLN A 180 -10.10 10.02 -23.71
C GLN A 180 -8.67 10.55 -23.62
N GLU A 181 -8.45 11.84 -23.85
CA GLU A 181 -7.14 12.50 -23.69
C GLU A 181 -6.63 12.37 -22.25
N MET A 182 -7.50 12.57 -21.27
CA MET A 182 -7.15 12.41 -19.86
C MET A 182 -6.76 10.97 -19.52
N ILE A 183 -7.48 9.96 -20.02
CA ILE A 183 -7.11 8.55 -19.79
C ILE A 183 -5.71 8.26 -20.34
N ARG A 184 -5.37 8.74 -21.54
CA ARG A 184 -4.01 8.59 -22.10
C ARG A 184 -2.96 9.27 -21.23
N ARG A 185 -3.23 10.48 -20.75
CA ARG A 185 -2.33 11.20 -19.84
C ARG A 185 -2.11 10.43 -18.53
N ILE A 186 -3.15 9.80 -17.98
CA ILE A 186 -3.02 8.96 -16.78
C ILE A 186 -2.16 7.72 -17.08
N ASP A 187 -2.36 7.09 -18.25
CA ASP A 187 -1.56 5.93 -18.65
C ASP A 187 -0.07 6.32 -18.78
N GLU A 188 0.25 7.46 -19.41
CA GLU A 188 1.61 8.03 -19.45
C GLU A 188 2.16 8.33 -18.04
N TRP A 189 1.35 8.94 -17.17
CA TRP A 189 1.74 9.22 -15.80
C TRP A 189 2.05 7.93 -15.02
N CYS A 190 1.30 6.85 -15.26
CA CYS A 190 1.58 5.55 -14.66
C CYS A 190 2.93 4.99 -15.11
N GLU A 191 3.29 5.16 -16.38
CA GLU A 191 4.62 4.79 -16.91
C GLU A 191 5.75 5.64 -16.30
N GLU A 192 5.54 6.95 -16.14
CA GLU A 192 6.47 7.83 -15.45
C GLU A 192 6.65 7.43 -13.97
N TYR A 193 5.55 7.08 -13.29
CA TYR A 193 5.55 6.62 -11.91
C TYR A 193 6.34 5.31 -11.75
N GLU A 194 6.10 4.34 -12.65
CA GLU A 194 6.89 3.11 -12.77
C GLU A 194 8.38 3.38 -12.98
N ALA A 195 8.72 4.30 -13.90
CA ALA A 195 10.11 4.63 -14.18
C ALA A 195 10.82 5.19 -12.95
N LYS A 196 10.15 6.03 -12.15
CA LYS A 196 10.68 6.55 -10.88
C LYS A 196 10.93 5.42 -9.88
N ILE A 197 9.98 4.51 -9.69
CA ILE A 197 10.15 3.34 -8.80
C ILE A 197 11.34 2.48 -9.25
N ARG A 198 11.48 2.24 -10.56
CA ARG A 198 12.58 1.46 -11.13
C ARG A 198 13.94 2.15 -10.95
N ALA A 199 13.99 3.48 -11.12
CA ALA A 199 15.21 4.26 -10.90
C ALA A 199 15.69 4.19 -9.44
N LEU A 200 14.77 3.96 -8.49
CA LEU A 200 15.07 3.74 -7.09
C LEU A 200 15.49 2.29 -6.76
N GLY A 201 15.56 1.39 -7.75
CA GLY A 201 15.87 -0.02 -7.56
C GLY A 201 14.67 -0.91 -7.18
N GLY A 202 13.45 -0.36 -7.18
CA GLY A 202 12.23 -1.05 -6.78
C GLY A 202 11.96 -1.00 -5.27
N ILE A 203 10.80 -1.51 -4.86
CA ILE A 203 10.35 -1.48 -3.46
C ILE A 203 11.18 -2.46 -2.62
N GLY A 204 11.82 -1.97 -1.56
CA GLY A 204 12.62 -2.79 -0.65
C GLY A 204 11.82 -3.40 0.51
N PHE A 205 10.79 -2.70 0.97
CA PHE A 205 9.84 -3.20 1.96
C PHE A 205 8.41 -2.93 1.51
N PHE A 206 7.63 -3.99 1.34
CA PHE A 206 6.21 -3.92 1.00
C PHE A 206 5.39 -4.50 2.15
N LEU A 207 4.48 -3.71 2.70
CA LEU A 207 3.45 -4.20 3.60
C LEU A 207 2.10 -4.04 2.88
N GLY A 208 1.38 -5.14 2.73
CA GLY A 208 0.07 -5.16 2.08
C GLY A 208 -0.98 -5.80 2.98
N GLY A 209 -2.25 -5.52 2.69
CA GLY A 209 -3.37 -6.36 3.11
C GLY A 209 -3.78 -7.31 1.99
N ILE A 210 -4.62 -8.29 2.33
CA ILE A 210 -5.30 -9.13 1.32
C ILE A 210 -6.77 -8.72 1.17
N GLY A 211 -7.20 -8.57 -0.08
CA GLY A 211 -8.59 -8.32 -0.50
C GLY A 211 -9.52 -9.52 -0.24
N PRO A 212 -10.85 -9.31 -0.26
CA PRO A 212 -11.81 -10.42 -0.11
C PRO A 212 -11.77 -11.43 -1.27
N ASP A 213 -11.22 -11.06 -2.43
CA ASP A 213 -10.98 -11.93 -3.59
C ASP A 213 -9.50 -12.33 -3.73
N GLY A 214 -8.71 -12.13 -2.67
CA GLY A 214 -7.27 -12.45 -2.65
C GLY A 214 -6.35 -11.38 -3.24
N HIS A 215 -6.87 -10.20 -3.64
CA HIS A 215 -6.04 -9.16 -4.24
C HIS A 215 -5.02 -8.54 -3.29
N VAL A 216 -3.94 -7.99 -3.86
CA VAL A 216 -2.96 -7.14 -3.18
C VAL A 216 -2.93 -5.78 -3.87
N ALA A 217 -2.98 -4.69 -3.10
CA ALA A 217 -3.35 -3.35 -3.62
C ALA A 217 -4.70 -3.45 -4.37
N PHE A 218 -4.83 -2.93 -5.60
CA PHE A 218 -5.99 -3.20 -6.46
C PHE A 218 -5.68 -4.17 -7.61
N ASN A 219 -4.79 -5.13 -7.38
CA ASN A 219 -4.53 -6.21 -8.33
C ASN A 219 -5.56 -7.34 -8.17
N MET A 220 -6.79 -7.04 -8.56
CA MET A 220 -7.95 -7.94 -8.50
C MET A 220 -7.79 -9.18 -9.37
N ARG A 221 -8.63 -10.20 -9.12
CA ARG A 221 -8.71 -11.42 -9.93
C ARG A 221 -8.67 -11.12 -11.43
N GLY A 222 -7.73 -11.77 -12.13
CA GLY A 222 -7.48 -11.55 -13.56
C GLY A 222 -6.33 -10.59 -13.87
N SER A 223 -5.75 -9.92 -12.86
CA SER A 223 -4.54 -9.12 -13.04
C SER A 223 -3.35 -10.00 -13.43
N LEU A 224 -2.52 -9.50 -14.36
CA LEU A 224 -1.29 -10.18 -14.78
C LEU A 224 -0.23 -10.10 -13.69
N HIS A 225 0.59 -11.15 -13.57
CA HIS A 225 1.68 -11.19 -12.59
C HIS A 225 2.76 -10.14 -12.90
N GLU A 226 3.00 -9.89 -14.18
CA GLU A 226 3.94 -8.90 -14.71
C GLU A 226 3.32 -7.49 -14.89
N SER A 227 2.11 -7.27 -14.34
CA SER A 227 1.44 -5.98 -14.45
C SER A 227 2.27 -4.85 -13.84
N GLY A 228 2.26 -3.69 -14.50
CA GLY A 228 2.76 -2.43 -13.97
C GLY A 228 1.64 -1.57 -13.37
N THR A 229 2.02 -0.37 -12.94
CA THR A 229 1.10 0.68 -12.49
C THR A 229 0.11 1.02 -13.59
N ARG A 230 -1.18 1.11 -13.26
CA ARG A 230 -2.26 1.36 -14.24
C ARG A 230 -3.50 1.96 -13.60
N LEU A 231 -4.32 2.58 -14.45
CA LEU A 231 -5.72 2.91 -14.14
C LEU A 231 -6.63 1.74 -14.55
N CYS A 232 -7.40 1.19 -13.61
CA CYS A 232 -8.32 0.07 -13.84
C CYS A 232 -9.69 0.26 -13.18
N GLU A 233 -10.67 -0.51 -13.65
CA GLU A 233 -11.98 -0.65 -13.01
C GLU A 233 -11.88 -1.54 -11.77
N THR A 234 -12.77 -1.29 -10.81
CA THR A 234 -12.93 -2.11 -9.61
C THR A 234 -13.95 -3.22 -9.86
N ASN A 235 -13.75 -4.41 -9.28
CA ASN A 235 -14.75 -5.47 -9.26
C ASN A 235 -15.79 -5.23 -8.16
N TYR A 236 -16.91 -5.98 -8.23
CA TYR A 236 -18.02 -5.81 -7.30
C TYR A 236 -17.60 -6.03 -5.84
N GLU A 237 -16.78 -7.05 -5.57
CA GLU A 237 -16.31 -7.38 -4.23
C GLU A 237 -15.50 -6.23 -3.61
N THR A 238 -14.65 -5.59 -4.41
CA THR A 238 -13.86 -4.42 -4.01
C THR A 238 -14.74 -3.20 -3.81
N GLN A 239 -15.70 -2.95 -4.71
CA GLN A 239 -16.67 -1.86 -4.57
C GLN A 239 -17.50 -2.00 -3.29
N ALA A 240 -17.95 -3.22 -2.97
CA ALA A 240 -18.71 -3.50 -1.77
C ALA A 240 -17.87 -3.27 -0.50
N ALA A 241 -16.59 -3.67 -0.51
CA ALA A 241 -15.68 -3.39 0.59
C ALA A 241 -15.42 -1.89 0.78
N ALA A 242 -15.19 -1.16 -0.32
CA ALA A 242 -14.91 0.27 -0.31
C ALA A 242 -16.15 1.15 -0.07
N ALA A 243 -17.36 0.63 -0.28
CA ALA A 243 -18.61 1.38 -0.15
C ALA A 243 -18.77 2.06 1.21
N THR A 244 -18.31 1.41 2.28
CA THR A 244 -18.36 1.98 3.64
C THR A 244 -17.53 3.27 3.74
N ASP A 245 -16.36 3.30 3.10
CA ASP A 245 -15.40 4.40 3.20
C ASP A 245 -15.66 5.49 2.14
N LEU A 246 -16.27 5.12 1.00
CA LEU A 246 -16.58 6.02 -0.12
C LEU A 246 -17.98 6.66 -0.04
N GLY A 247 -18.78 6.36 0.99
CA GLY A 247 -20.11 6.95 1.17
C GLY A 247 -21.23 6.24 0.39
N GLY A 248 -21.03 4.95 0.06
CA GLY A 248 -22.06 4.08 -0.51
C GLY A 248 -21.63 3.36 -1.79
N ILE A 249 -22.36 2.30 -2.13
CA ILE A 249 -22.07 1.46 -3.29
C ILE A 249 -22.22 2.20 -4.63
N GLU A 250 -23.16 3.15 -4.71
CA GLU A 250 -23.37 3.96 -5.92
C GLU A 250 -22.17 4.85 -6.22
N VAL A 251 -21.49 5.36 -5.19
CA VAL A 251 -20.25 6.14 -5.37
C VAL A 251 -19.09 5.21 -5.74
N ALA A 252 -18.95 4.09 -5.01
CA ALA A 252 -17.85 3.15 -5.23
C ALA A 252 -17.85 2.54 -6.65
N ARG A 253 -19.02 2.24 -7.21
CA ARG A 253 -19.19 1.69 -8.57
C ARG A 253 -18.71 2.62 -9.69
N ASN A 254 -18.76 3.92 -9.46
CA ASN A 254 -18.40 4.91 -10.48
C ASN A 254 -16.90 5.26 -10.45
N LYS A 255 -16.16 4.82 -9.42
CA LYS A 255 -14.74 5.13 -9.26
C LYS A 255 -13.87 4.07 -9.93
N ALA A 256 -12.94 4.54 -10.75
CA ALA A 256 -11.78 3.76 -11.14
C ALA A 256 -10.70 3.84 -10.04
N VAL A 257 -9.61 3.12 -10.23
CA VAL A 257 -8.47 3.14 -9.30
C VAL A 257 -7.16 3.16 -10.07
N ILE A 258 -6.22 3.96 -9.61
CA ILE A 258 -4.82 3.90 -10.03
C ILE A 258 -4.11 3.02 -9.00
N THR A 259 -3.39 1.99 -9.46
CA THR A 259 -2.71 1.05 -8.57
C THR A 259 -1.39 0.59 -9.17
N ILE A 260 -0.38 0.37 -8.32
CA ILE A 260 0.86 -0.32 -8.70
C ILE A 260 0.55 -1.79 -9.05
N GLY A 261 1.32 -2.34 -9.97
CA GLY A 261 1.13 -3.71 -10.42
C GLY A 261 1.87 -4.74 -9.57
N LEU A 262 1.54 -6.02 -9.77
CA LEU A 262 2.26 -7.12 -9.12
C LEU A 262 3.72 -7.19 -9.57
N GLY A 263 3.99 -6.86 -10.84
CA GLY A 263 5.34 -6.75 -11.39
C GLY A 263 6.12 -5.60 -10.78
N THR A 264 5.44 -4.53 -10.38
CA THR A 264 6.02 -3.39 -9.64
C THR A 264 6.45 -3.79 -8.23
N ILE A 265 5.56 -4.47 -7.50
CA ILE A 265 5.80 -4.95 -6.13
C ILE A 265 6.97 -5.93 -6.11
N THR A 266 7.00 -6.87 -7.06
CA THR A 266 7.99 -7.95 -7.13
C THR A 266 9.26 -7.59 -7.90
N ARG A 267 9.39 -6.35 -8.38
CA ARG A 267 10.53 -5.91 -9.21
C ARG A 267 11.86 -6.08 -8.50
N ASN A 268 11.91 -5.79 -7.21
CA ASN A 268 13.11 -6.00 -6.41
C ASN A 268 13.11 -7.45 -5.88
N PRO A 269 14.03 -8.32 -6.33
CA PRO A 269 14.07 -9.72 -5.89
C PRO A 269 14.43 -9.88 -4.41
N HIS A 270 14.94 -8.82 -3.77
CA HIS A 270 15.26 -8.77 -2.35
C HIS A 270 14.20 -8.02 -1.52
N CYS A 271 13.04 -7.71 -2.11
CA CYS A 271 11.94 -7.08 -1.39
C CYS A 271 11.53 -7.94 -0.19
N THR A 272 11.45 -7.31 0.99
CA THR A 272 10.73 -7.89 2.12
C THR A 272 9.24 -7.57 1.93
N ALA A 273 8.45 -8.54 1.47
CA ALA A 273 7.02 -8.41 1.31
C ALA A 273 6.27 -9.14 2.44
N ILE A 274 5.40 -8.42 3.14
CA ILE A 274 4.54 -8.96 4.20
C ILE A 274 3.09 -8.69 3.82
N ILE A 275 2.28 -9.75 3.78
CA ILE A 275 0.84 -9.66 3.51
C ILE A 275 0.08 -9.97 4.80
N MET A 276 -0.70 -9.00 5.25
CA MET A 276 -1.59 -9.14 6.41
C MET A 276 -2.94 -9.71 5.99
N ALA A 277 -3.32 -10.81 6.62
CA ALA A 277 -4.66 -11.37 6.54
C ALA A 277 -5.25 -11.40 7.96
N ALA A 278 -6.41 -10.77 8.14
CA ALA A 278 -7.07 -10.70 9.44
C ALA A 278 -8.60 -10.73 9.30
N GLY A 279 -9.24 -11.52 10.16
CA GLY A 279 -10.69 -11.72 10.19
C GLY A 279 -11.19 -12.89 9.31
N GLU A 280 -12.31 -13.48 9.70
CA GLU A 280 -12.91 -14.63 9.01
C GLU A 280 -13.26 -14.35 7.55
N ALA A 281 -13.59 -13.10 7.22
CA ALA A 281 -13.90 -12.67 5.86
C ALA A 281 -12.71 -12.81 4.89
N LYS A 282 -11.49 -13.08 5.39
CA LYS A 282 -10.26 -13.25 4.60
C LYS A 282 -9.73 -14.68 4.62
N ALA A 283 -10.48 -15.63 5.16
CA ALA A 283 -10.03 -17.02 5.36
C ALA A 283 -10.11 -17.90 4.09
N LYS A 284 -10.88 -17.49 3.08
CA LYS A 284 -11.08 -18.19 1.82
C LYS A 284 -10.20 -17.59 0.74
#